data_AF-A0A847AV88-F1
#
_entry.id   AF-A0A847AV88-F1
#
_cell.length_a   1.000
_cell.length_b   1.000
_cell.length_c   1.000
_cell.angle_alpha   90.00
_cell.angle_beta   90.00
_cell.angle_gamma   90.00
#
_symmetry.space_group_name_H-M   'P 1'
#
loop_
_entity.id
_entity.type
_entity.pdbx_description
1 polymer ?
#
loop_
_entity_poly.entity_id
_entity_poly.type
_entity_poly.pdbx_seq_one_letter_code
_entity_poly.pdbx_strand_id
1 'polypeptide(L)'
;MHKNLNKVLLLCVALLMVFFTACGAEKDLEIFIASDIHYLDKDLYDGGEAFQKYTENSNGRNFLYIDEVVEAFSYEIENKKPDVLIISGDLTNNGEKNSHLKLAEKLKKLEGSSGAKVFVIPGNHDIDNPWARGFEGSKQILTDNI
;
A
#
# COMPACT_ATOMS: atom_id res chain seq x y z
N MET A 1 14.56 34.30 -52.23
CA MET A 1 15.52 33.93 -51.17
C MET A 1 15.02 34.23 -49.75
N HIS A 2 14.56 35.45 -49.43
CA HIS A 2 14.14 35.83 -48.06
C HIS A 2 13.05 34.97 -47.40
N LYS A 3 12.03 34.52 -48.16
CA LYS A 3 10.93 33.70 -47.59
C LYS A 3 11.39 32.32 -47.07
N ASN A 4 12.44 31.74 -47.67
CA ASN A 4 12.97 30.45 -47.25
C ASN A 4 13.89 30.60 -46.03
N LEU A 5 14.61 31.71 -45.94
CA LEU A 5 15.47 32.01 -44.79
C LEU A 5 14.66 32.17 -43.49
N ASN A 6 13.50 32.84 -43.56
CA ASN A 6 12.62 32.99 -42.40
C ASN A 6 12.01 31.66 -41.94
N LYS A 7 11.72 30.74 -42.87
CA LYS A 7 11.20 29.40 -42.53
C LYS A 7 12.26 28.53 -41.84
N VAL A 8 13.51 28.57 -42.33
CA VAL A 8 14.63 27.85 -41.71
C VAL A 8 14.93 28.41 -40.33
N LEU A 9 14.92 29.75 -40.17
CA LEU A 9 15.14 30.38 -38.88
C LEU A 9 14.06 30.01 -37.86
N LEU A 10 12.78 30.00 -38.28
CA LEU A 10 11.66 29.60 -37.41
C LEU A 10 11.77 28.12 -36.99
N LEU A 11 12.22 27.24 -37.90
CA LEU A 11 12.43 25.83 -37.62
C LEU A 11 13.58 25.62 -36.64
N CYS A 12 14.70 26.34 -36.80
CA CYS A 12 15.83 26.28 -35.87
C CYS A 12 15.45 26.77 -34.47
N VAL A 13 14.66 27.86 -34.36
CA VAL A 13 14.17 28.36 -33.08
C VAL A 13 13.21 27.36 -32.41
N ALA A 14 12.31 26.74 -33.18
CA ALA A 14 11.42 25.71 -32.66
C ALA A 14 12.20 24.48 -32.16
N LEU A 15 13.23 24.03 -32.89
CA LEU A 15 14.12 22.95 -32.45
C LEU A 15 14.90 23.34 -31.18
N LEU A 16 15.42 24.57 -31.10
CA LEU A 16 16.12 25.07 -29.92
C LEU A 16 15.22 25.15 -28.68
N MET A 17 13.94 25.52 -28.83
CA MET A 17 12.98 25.51 -27.71
C MET A 17 12.72 24.09 -27.18
N VAL A 18 12.68 23.08 -28.06
CA VAL A 18 12.53 21.66 -27.68
C VAL A 18 13.78 21.15 -26.92
N PHE A 19 14.98 21.62 -27.30
CA PHE A 19 16.21 21.27 -26.59
C PHE A 19 16.32 21.97 -25.23
N PHE A 20 15.82 23.20 -25.08
CA PHE A 20 15.83 23.91 -23.80
C PHE A 20 14.82 23.33 -22.79
N THR A 21 13.67 22.81 -23.24
CA THR A 21 12.74 22.07 -22.36
C THR A 21 13.23 20.66 -22.01
N ALA A 22 14.13 20.08 -22.81
CA ALA A 22 14.74 18.78 -22.53
C ALA A 22 15.89 18.84 -21.50
N CYS A 23 16.34 20.04 -21.12
CA CYS A 23 17.19 20.24 -19.94
C CYS A 23 16.31 20.19 -18.69
N GLY A 24 15.70 19.02 -18.46
CA GLY A 24 14.75 18.79 -17.39
C GLY A 24 15.42 18.88 -16.03
N ALA A 25 14.83 19.66 -15.13
CA ALA A 25 15.10 19.54 -13.70
C ALA A 25 14.88 18.08 -13.27
N GLU A 26 15.79 17.53 -12.47
CA GLU A 26 15.55 16.23 -11.82
C GLU A 26 14.22 16.33 -11.05
N LYS A 27 13.28 15.44 -11.35
CA LYS A 27 11.99 15.38 -10.64
C LYS A 27 12.28 14.88 -9.22
N ASP A 28 11.85 15.63 -8.21
CA ASP A 28 11.87 15.17 -6.83
C ASP A 28 11.05 13.87 -6.70
N LEU A 29 11.61 12.90 -5.98
CA LEU A 29 10.96 11.61 -5.72
C LEU A 29 10.15 11.69 -4.43
N GLU A 30 8.84 11.45 -4.52
CA GLU A 30 7.97 11.41 -3.35
C GLU A 30 7.81 9.97 -2.84
N ILE A 31 8.25 9.72 -1.61
CA ILE A 31 8.22 8.41 -0.98
C ILE A 31 7.33 8.47 0.26
N PHE A 32 6.35 7.59 0.33
CA PHE A 32 5.54 7.38 1.52
C PHE A 32 6.04 6.13 2.24
N ILE A 33 6.05 6.17 3.58
CA ILE A 33 6.49 5.07 4.44
C ILE A 33 5.38 4.78 5.44
N ALA A 34 5.03 3.51 5.56
CA ALA A 34 4.13 2.98 6.56
C ALA A 34 4.74 1.73 7.21
N SER A 35 4.18 1.30 8.33
CA SER A 35 4.60 0.11 9.07
C SER A 35 3.43 -0.38 9.93
N ASP A 36 3.51 -1.62 10.40
CA ASP A 36 2.64 -2.15 11.46
C ASP A 36 1.14 -2.06 11.10
N ILE A 37 0.80 -2.43 9.87
CA ILE A 37 -0.60 -2.48 9.42
C ILE A 37 -1.39 -3.47 10.28
N HIS A 38 -0.78 -4.60 10.67
CA HIS A 38 -1.41 -5.66 11.45
C HIS A 38 -2.79 -6.06 10.91
N TYR A 39 -2.90 -6.19 9.58
CA TYR A 39 -4.16 -6.53 8.93
C TYR A 39 -4.68 -7.88 9.42
N LEU A 40 -5.96 -7.90 9.80
CA LEU A 40 -6.71 -9.11 10.12
C LEU A 40 -7.94 -9.15 9.21
N ASP A 41 -8.04 -10.18 8.38
CA ASP A 41 -9.16 -10.31 7.46
C ASP A 41 -10.49 -10.49 8.21
N LYS A 42 -11.53 -9.81 7.72
CA LYS A 42 -12.92 -9.92 8.17
C LYS A 42 -13.45 -11.35 8.08
N ASP A 43 -12.99 -12.14 7.11
CA ASP A 43 -13.39 -13.54 6.96
C ASP A 43 -12.84 -14.45 8.09
N LEU A 44 -11.93 -13.95 8.94
CA LEU A 44 -11.34 -14.68 10.06
C LEU A 44 -12.04 -14.42 11.40
N TYR A 45 -13.07 -13.57 11.46
CA TYR A 45 -13.79 -13.34 12.71
C TYR A 45 -15.28 -13.07 12.50
N ASP A 46 -16.10 -13.51 13.47
CA ASP A 46 -17.56 -13.30 13.47
C ASP A 46 -18.02 -12.15 14.39
N GLY A 47 -17.08 -11.45 15.03
CA GLY A 47 -17.38 -10.41 16.02
C GLY A 47 -17.85 -10.97 17.38
N GLY A 48 -17.77 -12.29 17.59
CA GLY A 48 -18.19 -12.98 18.80
C GLY A 48 -17.28 -12.74 20.01
N GLU A 49 -17.58 -13.43 21.10
CA GLU A 49 -16.91 -13.29 22.40
C GLU A 49 -15.40 -13.48 22.32
N ALA A 50 -14.91 -14.45 21.53
CA ALA A 50 -13.47 -14.68 21.39
C ALA A 50 -12.76 -13.51 20.70
N PHE A 51 -13.37 -12.94 19.66
CA PHE A 51 -12.83 -11.78 18.97
C PHE A 51 -12.83 -10.55 19.89
N GLN A 52 -13.94 -10.29 20.60
CA GLN A 52 -14.05 -9.17 21.53
C GLN A 52 -13.00 -9.26 22.64
N LYS A 53 -12.82 -10.42 23.26
CA LYS A 53 -11.74 -10.62 24.25
C LYS A 53 -10.36 -10.41 23.67
N TYR A 54 -10.13 -10.84 22.43
CA TYR A 54 -8.86 -10.62 21.76
C TYR A 54 -8.59 -9.14 21.50
N THR A 55 -9.58 -8.40 21.00
CA THR A 55 -9.45 -6.97 20.71
C THR A 55 -9.31 -6.13 21.99
N GLU A 56 -9.99 -6.48 23.08
CA GLU A 56 -9.82 -5.83 24.39
C GLU A 56 -8.38 -5.94 24.93
N ASN A 57 -7.68 -7.03 24.60
CA ASN A 57 -6.31 -7.30 25.04
C ASN A 57 -5.25 -6.97 23.96
N SER A 58 -5.64 -6.26 22.90
CA SER A 58 -4.79 -6.02 21.73
C SER A 58 -3.80 -4.85 21.85
N ASN A 59 -3.59 -4.32 23.06
CA ASN A 59 -2.78 -3.12 23.32
C ASN A 59 -3.23 -1.89 22.50
N GLY A 60 -4.52 -1.75 22.24
CA GLY A 60 -5.10 -0.60 21.55
C GLY A 60 -5.18 -0.73 20.02
N ARG A 61 -4.81 -1.89 19.44
CA ARG A 61 -5.02 -2.15 18.02
C ARG A 61 -6.49 -2.31 17.70
N ASN A 62 -6.95 -1.59 16.67
CA ASN A 62 -8.36 -1.57 16.31
C ASN A 62 -8.67 -2.56 15.17
N PHE A 63 -8.73 -3.85 15.49
CA PHE A 63 -9.05 -4.88 14.49
C PHE A 63 -10.48 -4.81 13.96
N LEU A 64 -11.41 -4.21 14.72
CA LEU A 64 -12.79 -4.05 14.27
C LEU A 64 -12.88 -3.15 13.02
N TYR A 65 -12.00 -2.16 12.93
CA TYR A 65 -12.00 -1.16 11.85
C TYR A 65 -10.75 -1.23 10.97
N ILE A 66 -9.95 -2.29 11.06
CA ILE A 66 -8.66 -2.33 10.36
C ILE A 66 -8.81 -2.29 8.84
N ASP A 67 -9.87 -2.89 8.32
CA ASP A 67 -10.17 -2.85 6.89
C ASP A 67 -10.53 -1.43 6.44
N GLU A 68 -11.35 -0.71 7.20
CA GLU A 68 -11.71 0.68 6.95
C GLU A 68 -10.48 1.60 7.03
N VAL A 69 -9.57 1.35 7.97
CA VAL A 69 -8.30 2.06 8.09
C VAL A 69 -7.42 1.82 6.86
N VAL A 70 -7.33 0.57 6.38
CA VAL A 70 -6.55 0.24 5.16
C VAL A 70 -7.19 0.84 3.91
N GLU A 71 -8.51 0.88 3.79
CA GLU A 71 -9.20 1.55 2.68
C GLU A 71 -8.97 3.07 2.72
N ALA A 72 -9.04 3.70 3.90
CA ALA A 72 -8.75 5.13 4.05
C ALA A 72 -7.28 5.46 3.74
N PHE A 73 -6.35 4.61 4.19
CA PHE A 73 -4.94 4.69 3.82
C PHE A 73 -4.76 4.60 2.31
N SER A 74 -5.40 3.62 1.66
CA SER A 74 -5.32 3.43 0.21
C SER A 74 -5.86 4.65 -0.54
N TYR A 75 -6.98 5.22 -0.09
CA TYR A 75 -7.56 6.44 -0.64
C TYR A 75 -6.61 7.63 -0.58
N GLU A 76 -5.87 7.82 0.53
CA GLU A 76 -4.86 8.89 0.60
C GLU A 76 -3.74 8.67 -0.41
N ILE A 77 -3.23 7.44 -0.57
CA ILE A 77 -2.18 7.13 -1.56
C ILE A 77 -2.68 7.39 -2.99
N GLU A 78 -3.91 7.00 -3.31
CA GLU A 78 -4.52 7.23 -4.63
C GLU A 78 -4.69 8.72 -4.96
N ASN A 79 -4.94 9.56 -3.96
CA ASN A 79 -5.09 10.99 -4.14
C ASN A 79 -3.75 11.74 -4.20
N LYS A 80 -2.80 11.35 -3.35
CA LYS A 80 -1.46 11.99 -3.29
C LYS A 80 -0.55 11.52 -4.42
N LYS A 81 -0.72 10.27 -4.86
CA LYS A 81 0.06 9.63 -5.94
C LYS A 81 1.58 9.76 -5.73
N PRO A 82 2.12 9.30 -4.59
CA PRO A 82 3.56 9.25 -4.41
C PRO A 82 4.19 8.36 -5.49
N ASP A 83 5.48 8.55 -5.77
CA ASP A 83 6.18 7.67 -6.70
C ASP A 83 6.41 6.27 -6.10
N VAL A 84 6.58 6.20 -4.78
CA VAL A 84 6.87 4.97 -4.04
C VAL A 84 6.10 4.90 -2.72
N LEU A 85 5.58 3.71 -2.39
CA LEU A 85 5.13 3.33 -1.06
C LEU A 85 6.02 2.21 -0.50
N ILE A 86 6.52 2.38 0.71
CA ILE A 86 7.26 1.36 1.46
C ILE A 86 6.45 0.96 2.70
N ILE A 87 6.25 -0.33 2.92
CA ILE A 87 5.67 -0.88 4.15
C ILE A 87 6.72 -1.73 4.86
N SER A 88 7.18 -1.29 6.02
CA SER A 88 8.39 -1.79 6.67
C SER A 88 8.19 -2.93 7.69
N GLY A 89 7.13 -3.73 7.54
CA GLY A 89 6.89 -4.91 8.37
C GLY A 89 5.57 -4.89 9.11
N ASP A 90 5.31 -6.00 9.80
CA ASP A 90 4.09 -6.30 10.55
C ASP A 90 2.84 -6.00 9.72
N LEU A 91 2.82 -6.61 8.54
CA LEU A 91 1.78 -6.46 7.53
C LEU A 91 0.44 -7.03 8.04
N THR A 92 0.52 -8.18 8.70
CA THR A 92 -0.62 -8.94 9.22
C THR A 92 -0.59 -9.02 10.74
N ASN A 93 -1.73 -9.36 11.34
CA ASN A 93 -1.83 -9.46 12.78
C ASN A 93 -0.94 -10.58 13.36
N ASN A 94 -1.07 -11.81 12.88
CA ASN A 94 -0.22 -12.94 13.26
C ASN A 94 0.08 -13.89 12.10
N GLY A 95 0.34 -13.37 10.91
CA GLY A 95 0.80 -14.16 9.78
C GLY A 95 -0.28 -15.04 9.18
N GLU A 96 -1.56 -14.71 9.39
CA GLU A 96 -2.66 -15.49 8.83
C GLU A 96 -2.59 -15.43 7.30
N LYS A 97 -2.53 -16.59 6.65
CA LYS A 97 -2.39 -16.69 5.19
C LYS A 97 -3.49 -15.94 4.45
N ASN A 98 -4.72 -16.01 4.97
CA ASN A 98 -5.85 -15.29 4.38
C ASN A 98 -5.68 -13.76 4.51
N SER A 99 -5.22 -13.26 5.67
CA SER A 99 -4.89 -11.84 5.84
C SER A 99 -3.83 -11.36 4.85
N HIS A 100 -2.76 -12.15 4.64
CA HIS A 100 -1.75 -11.86 3.63
C HIS A 100 -2.34 -11.77 2.22
N LEU A 101 -3.16 -12.75 1.83
CA LEU A 101 -3.77 -12.79 0.49
C LEU A 101 -4.68 -11.57 0.26
N LYS A 102 -5.55 -11.23 1.21
CA LYS A 102 -6.43 -10.06 1.09
C LYS A 102 -5.67 -8.74 1.10
N LEU A 103 -4.66 -8.61 1.96
CA LEU A 103 -3.81 -7.40 1.96
C LEU A 103 -3.06 -7.26 0.63
N ALA A 104 -2.54 -8.36 0.07
CA ALA A 104 -1.91 -8.35 -1.24
C ALA A 104 -2.87 -7.93 -2.37
N GLU A 105 -4.14 -8.37 -2.33
CA GLU A 105 -5.17 -7.92 -3.27
C GLU A 105 -5.41 -6.41 -3.18
N LYS A 106 -5.52 -5.87 -1.96
CA LYS A 106 -5.68 -4.43 -1.72
C LYS A 106 -4.49 -3.62 -2.20
N LEU A 107 -3.27 -4.04 -1.86
CA LEU A 107 -2.03 -3.38 -2.29
C LEU A 107 -1.84 -3.42 -3.81
N LYS A 108 -2.20 -4.53 -4.46
CA LYS A 108 -2.18 -4.62 -5.92
C LYS A 108 -3.18 -3.69 -6.59
N LYS A 109 -4.38 -3.54 -6.01
CA LYS A 109 -5.36 -2.57 -6.48
C LYS A 109 -4.84 -1.14 -6.33
N LEU A 110 -4.30 -0.81 -5.15
CA LEU A 110 -3.69 0.49 -4.83
C LEU A 110 -2.54 0.82 -5.79
N GLU A 111 -1.63 -0.11 -6.06
CA GLU A 111 -0.54 0.08 -7.02
C GLU A 111 -1.09 0.42 -8.42
N GLY A 112 -2.12 -0.32 -8.87
CA GLY A 112 -2.75 -0.09 -10.17
C GLY A 112 -3.52 1.22 -10.29
N SER A 113 -4.17 1.69 -9.21
CA SER A 113 -4.98 2.92 -9.21
C SER A 113 -4.16 4.20 -8.96
N SER A 114 -3.15 4.13 -8.09
CA SER A 114 -2.29 5.27 -7.75
C SER A 114 -1.13 5.47 -8.73
N GLY A 115 -0.62 4.38 -9.33
CA GLY A 115 0.62 4.36 -10.09
C GLY A 115 1.89 4.35 -9.23
N ALA A 116 1.76 4.34 -7.90
CA ALA A 116 2.87 4.24 -6.98
C ALA A 116 3.46 2.82 -7.00
N LYS A 117 4.80 2.69 -6.98
CA LYS A 117 5.45 1.38 -6.78
C LYS A 117 5.36 0.96 -5.33
N VAL A 118 4.93 -0.25 -5.06
CA VAL A 118 4.77 -0.75 -3.69
C VAL A 118 5.91 -1.71 -3.33
N PHE A 119 6.62 -1.45 -2.24
CA PHE A 119 7.64 -2.32 -1.67
C PHE A 119 7.26 -2.71 -0.25
N VAL A 120 7.40 -3.99 0.07
CA VAL A 120 7.11 -4.52 1.41
C VAL A 120 8.24 -5.40 1.89
N ILE A 121 8.46 -5.41 3.20
CA ILE A 121 9.26 -6.41 3.90
C ILE A 121 8.40 -7.02 5.02
N PRO A 122 8.63 -8.27 5.42
CA PRO A 122 7.93 -8.85 6.57
C PRO A 122 8.48 -8.27 7.88
N GLY A 123 7.61 -8.22 8.89
CA GLY A 123 8.00 -8.04 10.28
C GLY A 123 8.00 -9.37 11.04
N ASN A 124 8.10 -9.30 12.37
CA ASN A 124 8.14 -10.49 13.22
C ASN A 124 6.78 -11.18 13.38
N HIS A 125 5.68 -10.52 12.99
CA HIS A 125 4.34 -11.12 13.04
C HIS A 125 3.96 -11.91 11.78
N ASP A 126 4.70 -11.78 10.69
CA ASP A 126 4.18 -12.11 9.36
C ASP A 126 4.42 -13.54 8.86
N ILE A 127 5.55 -14.17 9.21
CA ILE A 127 5.99 -15.46 8.63
C ILE A 127 6.14 -16.51 9.72
N ASP A 128 5.73 -17.75 9.41
CA ASP A 128 5.83 -18.94 10.26
C ASP A 128 5.27 -18.70 11.67
N ASN A 129 4.28 -17.82 11.80
CA ASN A 129 3.78 -17.39 13.09
C ASN A 129 2.80 -18.43 13.67
N PRO A 130 3.14 -19.13 14.77
CA PRO A 130 2.29 -20.18 15.34
C PRO A 130 1.01 -19.63 15.99
N TRP A 131 0.85 -18.31 16.05
CA TRP A 131 -0.30 -17.61 16.63
C TRP A 131 -1.34 -17.16 15.60
N ALA A 132 -1.23 -17.58 14.34
CA ALA A 132 -2.28 -17.35 13.34
C ALA A 132 -3.63 -17.95 13.80
N ARG A 133 -4.65 -17.12 14.01
CA ARG A 133 -5.97 -17.56 14.50
C ARG A 133 -7.12 -16.88 13.77
N GLY A 134 -8.21 -17.63 13.60
CA GLY A 134 -9.55 -17.09 13.42
C GLY A 134 -10.35 -17.10 14.73
N PHE A 135 -11.51 -16.46 14.74
CA PHE A 135 -12.37 -16.27 15.91
C PHE A 135 -13.82 -16.61 15.56
N GLU A 136 -14.38 -17.62 16.23
CA GLU A 136 -15.76 -18.07 16.01
C GLU A 136 -16.44 -18.30 17.36
N GLY A 137 -17.53 -17.57 17.61
CA GLY A 137 -18.26 -17.55 18.87
C GLY A 137 -17.33 -17.24 20.05
N SER A 138 -17.13 -18.21 20.92
CA SER A 138 -16.28 -18.11 22.11
C SER A 138 -14.91 -18.78 21.98
N LYS A 139 -14.50 -19.18 20.75
CA LYS A 139 -13.25 -19.90 20.50
C LYS A 139 -12.32 -19.19 19.52
N GLN A 140 -11.02 -19.40 19.74
CA GLN A 140 -9.99 -19.16 18.73
C GLN A 140 -9.72 -20.44 17.96
N ILE A 141 -9.66 -20.35 16.63
CA ILE A 141 -9.47 -21.48 15.71
C ILE A 141 -8.10 -21.32 15.05
N LEU A 142 -7.31 -22.40 14.99
CA LEU A 142 -6.06 -22.40 14.24
C LEU A 142 -6.35 -22.18 12.75
N THR A 143 -5.58 -21.31 12.11
CA THR A 143 -5.65 -21.09 10.65
C THR A 143 -4.25 -21.24 10.05
N ASP A 144 -4.19 -21.41 8.73
CA ASP A 144 -2.94 -21.49 7.99
C ASP A 144 -2.16 -20.18 8.15
N ASN A 145 -0.84 -20.29 8.29
CA ASN A 145 0.10 -19.19 8.14
C ASN A 145 0.91 -19.32 6.85
N ILE A 146 1.69 -18.30 6.54
CA ILE A 146 2.69 -18.30 5.45
C ILE A 146 4.06 -18.60 6.03
#